data_AF-A0A529LGZ2-F1
#
_entry.id   AF-A0A529LGZ2-F1
#
_cell.length_a   1.000
_cell.length_b   1.000
_cell.length_c   1.000
_cell.angle_alpha   90.00
_cell.angle_beta   90.00
_cell.angle_gamma   90.00
#
_symmetry.space_group_name_H-M   'P 1'
#
loop_
_entity.id
_entity.type
_entity.pdbx_description
1 polymer ?
#
loop_
_entity_poly.entity_id
_entity_poly.type
_entity_poly.pdbx_seq_one_letter_code
_entity_poly.pdbx_strand_id
1 'polypeptide(L)'
;DSDGATGTGYSYTIGTGGSSVMRLLADHLAPRLIGRDADQIEAIWHDLEFATHATTIGAITAIALAAIDTALWDLRARKQNLPLWKLAGGAKDRCPLYTTEGGWLHIETQALVNDALEAKAKGFT
;
A
#
# COMPACT_ATOMS: atom_id res chain seq x y z
N ASP A 1 15.56 -6.97 -9.10
CA ASP A 1 15.54 -8.28 -9.79
C ASP A 1 16.98 -8.63 -10.16
N SER A 2 17.20 -9.67 -10.96
CA SER A 2 18.54 -10.05 -11.44
C SER A 2 19.20 -9.01 -12.34
N ASP A 3 18.41 -8.11 -12.93
CA ASP A 3 18.88 -7.10 -13.88
C ASP A 3 19.20 -5.76 -13.20
N GLY A 4 19.10 -5.72 -11.86
CA GLY A 4 19.41 -4.55 -11.03
C GLY A 4 18.26 -3.57 -10.86
N ALA A 5 17.06 -3.85 -11.40
CA ALA A 5 15.90 -3.01 -11.18
C ALA A 5 15.35 -3.20 -9.76
N THR A 6 14.88 -2.13 -9.14
CA THR A 6 14.35 -2.13 -7.77
C THR A 6 12.95 -1.53 -7.75
N GLY A 7 12.02 -2.18 -7.06
CA GLY A 7 10.72 -1.63 -6.70
C GLY A 7 10.59 -1.51 -5.18
N THR A 8 9.85 -0.52 -4.71
CA THR A 8 9.59 -0.26 -3.29
C THR A 8 8.09 -0.23 -3.04
N GLY A 9 7.66 -1.03 -2.07
CA GLY A 9 6.30 -1.05 -1.58
C GLY A 9 6.25 -0.65 -0.12
N TYR A 10 5.07 -0.28 0.35
CA TYR A 10 4.84 0.10 1.74
C TYR A 10 3.42 -0.22 2.16
N SER A 11 3.24 -0.30 3.47
CA SER A 11 1.94 -0.29 4.11
C SER A 11 2.11 0.36 5.49
N TYR A 12 1.04 0.54 6.25
CA TYR A 12 1.12 1.24 7.53
C TYR A 12 0.20 0.63 8.57
N THR A 13 0.56 0.85 9.84
CA THR A 13 -0.32 0.68 10.98
C THR A 13 -0.35 2.00 11.77
N ILE A 14 -1.35 2.15 12.64
CA ILE A 14 -1.42 3.28 13.57
C ILE A 14 -1.20 2.70 14.97
N GLY A 15 -0.05 3.05 15.58
CA GLY A 15 0.29 2.66 16.95
C GLY A 15 0.91 1.26 17.09
N THR A 16 0.19 0.19 16.75
CA THR A 16 0.61 -1.21 17.04
C THR A 16 0.67 -2.09 15.79
N GLY A 17 1.24 -3.31 15.92
CA GLY A 17 1.24 -4.33 14.86
C GLY A 17 2.39 -4.26 13.86
N GLY A 18 3.11 -3.13 13.75
CA GLY A 18 4.23 -2.98 12.82
C GLY A 18 5.33 -4.03 13.01
N SER A 19 5.71 -4.34 14.25
CA SER A 19 6.71 -5.40 14.54
C SER A 19 6.25 -6.79 14.09
N SER A 20 4.97 -7.11 14.25
CA SER A 20 4.38 -8.38 13.81
C SER A 20 4.35 -8.48 12.28
N VAL A 21 4.00 -7.40 11.58
CA VAL A 21 4.06 -7.32 10.11
C VAL A 21 5.50 -7.55 9.62
N MET A 22 6.46 -6.86 10.21
CA MET A 22 7.88 -6.99 9.83
C MET A 22 8.40 -8.41 10.05
N ARG A 23 7.99 -9.08 11.13
CA ARG A 23 8.41 -10.46 11.39
C ARG A 23 7.76 -11.44 10.42
N LEU A 24 6.48 -11.29 10.10
CA LEU A 24 5.80 -12.10 9.09
C LEU A 24 6.47 -11.97 7.72
N LEU A 25 6.81 -10.74 7.32
CA LEU A 25 7.55 -10.47 6.08
C LEU A 25 8.91 -11.17 6.09
N ALA A 26 9.73 -10.94 7.11
CA ALA A 26 11.11 -11.43 7.16
C ALA A 26 11.19 -12.96 7.24
N ASP A 27 10.34 -13.59 8.07
CA ASP A 27 10.46 -15.01 8.38
C ASP A 27 9.76 -15.91 7.37
N HIS A 28 8.66 -15.44 6.76
CA HIS A 28 7.74 -16.33 6.06
C HIS A 28 7.41 -15.89 4.63
N LEU A 29 7.28 -14.60 4.35
CA LEU A 29 6.83 -14.14 3.03
C LEU A 29 8.00 -13.80 2.10
N ALA A 30 8.94 -12.97 2.54
CA ALA A 30 10.07 -12.52 1.72
C ALA A 30 10.95 -13.68 1.21
N PRO A 31 11.27 -14.73 2.01
CA PRO A 31 12.03 -15.87 1.51
C PRO A 31 11.36 -16.59 0.33
N ARG A 32 10.02 -16.60 0.26
CA ARG A 32 9.26 -17.25 -0.84
C ARG A 32 9.31 -16.47 -2.15
N LEU A 33 9.76 -15.22 -2.14
CA LEU A 33 9.90 -14.40 -3.34
C LEU A 33 11.19 -14.67 -4.09
N ILE A 34 12.22 -15.20 -3.42
CA ILE A 34 13.55 -15.34 -4.00
C ILE A 34 13.53 -16.37 -5.13
N GLY A 35 14.08 -15.99 -6.29
CA GLY A 35 14.11 -16.83 -7.49
C GLY A 35 12.80 -16.84 -8.29
N ARG A 36 11.77 -16.11 -7.85
CA ARG A 36 10.53 -15.96 -8.61
C ARG A 36 10.62 -14.87 -9.67
N ASP A 37 9.85 -15.06 -10.73
CA ASP A 37 9.60 -14.02 -11.73
C ASP A 37 8.67 -12.95 -11.13
N ALA A 38 9.21 -11.74 -10.94
CA ALA A 38 8.50 -10.60 -10.37
C ALA A 38 7.35 -10.11 -11.25
N ASP A 39 7.32 -10.46 -12.54
CA ASP A 39 6.21 -10.13 -13.43
C ASP A 39 4.99 -11.05 -13.22
N GLN A 40 5.08 -12.10 -12.38
CA GLN A 40 3.96 -12.97 -12.01
C GLN A 40 3.23 -12.50 -10.74
N ILE A 41 2.91 -11.20 -10.64
CA ILE A 41 2.36 -10.57 -9.42
C ILE A 41 1.16 -11.32 -8.84
N GLU A 42 0.15 -11.64 -9.65
CA GLU A 42 -1.08 -12.32 -9.18
C GLU A 42 -0.80 -13.74 -8.67
N ALA A 43 0.08 -14.48 -9.35
CA ALA A 43 0.51 -15.81 -8.90
C ALA A 43 1.40 -15.75 -7.65
N ILE A 44 2.17 -14.67 -7.46
CA ILE A 44 2.89 -14.41 -6.21
C ILE A 44 1.89 -14.16 -5.09
N TRP A 45 0.93 -13.26 -5.33
CA TRP A 45 -0.05 -12.87 -4.33
C TRP A 45 -0.86 -14.09 -3.84
N HIS A 46 -1.39 -14.90 -4.75
CA HIS A 46 -2.15 -16.09 -4.37
C HIS A 46 -1.31 -17.17 -3.66
N ASP A 47 -0.04 -17.37 -4.03
CA ASP A 47 0.83 -18.29 -3.29
C ASP A 47 1.06 -17.80 -1.86
N LEU A 48 1.31 -16.50 -1.66
CA LEU A 48 1.55 -15.95 -0.33
C LEU A 48 0.29 -15.92 0.54
N GLU A 49 -0.86 -15.57 -0.05
CA GLU A 49 -2.16 -15.69 0.59
C GLU A 49 -2.40 -17.13 1.03
N PHE A 50 -2.26 -18.09 0.11
CA PHE A 50 -2.45 -19.49 0.44
C PHE A 50 -1.41 -20.01 1.44
N ALA A 51 -0.16 -19.56 1.41
CA ALA A 51 0.84 -19.97 2.40
C ALA A 51 0.47 -19.56 3.84
N THR A 52 -0.39 -18.55 4.00
CA THR A 52 -0.81 -18.03 5.31
C THR A 52 -2.25 -18.37 5.72
N HIS A 53 -3.06 -18.92 4.80
CA HIS A 53 -4.51 -19.12 5.00
C HIS A 53 -4.89 -19.90 6.27
N ALA A 54 -4.07 -20.87 6.67
CA ALA A 54 -4.36 -21.75 7.81
C ALA A 54 -4.16 -21.05 9.16
N THR A 55 -3.31 -20.02 9.22
CA THR A 55 -2.98 -19.33 10.47
C THR A 55 -3.50 -17.90 10.48
N THR A 56 -3.78 -17.32 9.32
CA THR A 56 -4.14 -15.91 9.23
C THR A 56 -4.96 -15.57 7.99
N ILE A 57 -6.07 -14.87 8.21
CA ILE A 57 -6.65 -13.91 7.25
C ILE A 57 -7.12 -12.71 8.09
N GLY A 58 -6.24 -11.74 8.31
CA GLY A 58 -6.45 -10.61 9.20
C GLY A 58 -5.48 -9.47 8.92
N ALA A 59 -5.60 -8.36 9.66
CA ALA A 59 -4.93 -7.10 9.35
C ALA A 59 -3.39 -7.24 9.14
N ILE A 60 -2.70 -8.02 9.97
CA ILE A 60 -1.24 -8.21 9.87
C ILE A 60 -0.84 -8.82 8.52
N THR A 61 -1.51 -9.89 8.09
CA THR A 61 -1.23 -10.53 6.79
C THR A 61 -1.60 -9.63 5.64
N ALA A 62 -2.77 -8.99 5.67
CA ALA A 62 -3.19 -8.08 4.60
C ALA A 62 -2.19 -6.92 4.40
N ILE A 63 -1.69 -6.35 5.49
CA ILE A 63 -0.70 -5.27 5.47
C ILE A 63 0.65 -5.76 4.93
N ALA A 64 1.09 -6.96 5.31
CA ALA A 64 2.31 -7.57 4.80
C ALA A 64 2.21 -7.87 3.28
N LEU A 65 1.09 -8.47 2.85
CA LEU A 65 0.84 -8.75 1.43
C LEU A 65 0.78 -7.45 0.61
N ALA A 66 0.14 -6.40 1.12
CA ALA A 66 0.10 -5.10 0.45
C ALA A 66 1.49 -4.48 0.24
N ALA A 67 2.39 -4.61 1.22
CA ALA A 67 3.77 -4.12 1.07
C ALA A 67 4.55 -4.86 -0.03
N ILE A 68 4.33 -6.18 -0.18
CA ILE A 68 4.94 -6.97 -1.26
C ILE A 68 4.31 -6.63 -2.62
N ASP A 69 2.98 -6.63 -2.70
CA ASP A 69 2.24 -6.38 -3.94
C ASP A 69 2.62 -5.01 -4.54
N THR A 70 2.59 -3.96 -3.73
CA THR A 70 2.97 -2.61 -4.16
C THR A 70 4.44 -2.52 -4.58
N ALA A 71 5.35 -3.28 -3.97
CA ALA A 71 6.75 -3.33 -4.38
C ALA A 71 6.93 -3.97 -5.76
N LEU A 72 6.18 -5.04 -6.05
CA LEU A 72 6.19 -5.69 -7.35
C LEU A 72 5.58 -4.80 -8.44
N TRP A 73 4.50 -4.08 -8.12
CA TRP A 73 3.91 -3.11 -9.04
C TRP A 73 4.82 -1.91 -9.33
N ASP A 74 5.52 -1.37 -8.32
CA ASP A 74 6.53 -0.33 -8.51
C ASP A 74 7.69 -0.83 -9.38
N LEU A 75 8.17 -2.05 -9.14
CA LEU A 75 9.19 -2.69 -9.97
C LEU A 75 8.73 -2.80 -11.43
N ARG A 76 7.52 -3.31 -11.67
CA ARG A 76 6.94 -3.44 -13.01
C ARG A 76 6.81 -2.09 -13.71
N ALA A 77 6.31 -1.07 -13.00
CA ALA A 77 6.18 0.29 -13.51
C ALA A 77 7.53 0.88 -13.95
N ARG A 78 8.56 0.70 -13.13
CA ARG A 78 9.93 1.15 -13.43
C ARG A 78 10.53 0.41 -14.61
N LYS A 79 10.43 -0.92 -14.66
CA LYS A 79 10.91 -1.74 -15.78
C LYS A 79 10.28 -1.32 -17.11
N GLN A 80 9.00 -0.98 -17.09
CA GLN A 80 8.25 -0.56 -18.29
C GLN A 80 8.36 0.94 -18.59
N ASN A 81 8.97 1.72 -17.70
CA ASN A 81 8.99 3.19 -17.79
C ASN A 81 7.57 3.79 -17.99
N LEU A 82 6.59 3.25 -17.27
CA LEU A 82 5.19 3.66 -17.33
C LEU A 82 4.70 4.09 -15.94
N PRO A 83 3.91 5.17 -15.85
CA PRO A 83 3.28 5.54 -14.59
C PRO A 83 2.21 4.50 -14.20
N LEU A 84 2.11 4.20 -12.90
CA LEU A 84 1.20 3.17 -12.38
C LEU A 84 -0.26 3.36 -12.82
N TRP A 85 -0.76 4.61 -12.88
CA TRP A 85 -2.14 4.87 -13.29
C TRP A 85 -2.45 4.39 -14.72
N LYS A 86 -1.46 4.37 -15.62
CA LYS A 86 -1.62 3.80 -16.96
C LYS A 86 -1.66 2.27 -16.91
N LEU A 87 -0.78 1.67 -16.11
CA LEU A 87 -0.76 0.22 -15.90
C LEU A 87 -2.03 -0.31 -15.24
N ALA A 88 -2.64 0.50 -14.36
CA ALA A 88 -3.89 0.19 -13.67
C ALA A 88 -5.15 0.38 -14.55
N GLY A 89 -4.99 0.62 -15.85
CA GLY A 89 -6.09 0.72 -16.82
C GLY A 89 -6.29 2.10 -17.42
N GLY A 90 -5.60 3.14 -16.95
CA GLY A 90 -5.46 4.40 -17.68
C GLY A 90 -6.72 5.25 -17.82
N ALA A 91 -7.78 4.98 -17.04
CA ALA A 91 -9.07 5.63 -17.23
C ALA A 91 -9.03 7.16 -17.03
N LYS A 92 -8.23 7.64 -16.07
CA LYS A 92 -8.08 9.07 -15.73
C LYS A 92 -6.67 9.35 -15.21
N ASP A 93 -6.14 10.53 -15.55
CA ASP A 93 -4.85 11.05 -15.07
C ASP A 93 -4.97 11.94 -13.81
N ARG A 94 -6.19 12.18 -13.35
CA ARG A 94 -6.53 12.95 -12.13
C ARG A 94 -7.80 12.45 -11.47
N CYS A 95 -7.91 12.61 -10.16
CA CYS A 95 -9.11 12.32 -9.36
C CYS A 95 -9.43 13.46 -8.38
N PRO A 96 -10.70 13.65 -8.00
CA PRO A 96 -11.06 14.53 -6.89
C PRO A 96 -10.44 14.03 -5.57
N LEU A 97 -10.02 14.96 -4.72
CA LEU A 97 -9.49 14.69 -3.38
C LEU A 97 -10.41 15.32 -2.33
N TYR A 98 -10.44 14.72 -1.14
CA TYR A 98 -11.09 15.28 0.04
C TYR A 98 -10.10 15.27 1.21
N THR A 99 -10.27 16.19 2.15
CA THR A 99 -9.45 16.24 3.37
C THR A 99 -9.99 15.27 4.42
N THR A 100 -9.10 14.53 5.06
CA THR A 100 -9.41 13.69 6.23
C THR A 100 -8.97 14.34 7.54
N GLU A 101 -8.27 15.48 7.48
CA GLU A 101 -7.85 16.23 8.65
C GLU A 101 -9.03 16.99 9.27
N GLY A 102 -9.03 17.11 10.61
CA GLY A 102 -10.08 17.83 11.35
C GLY A 102 -11.35 17.03 11.62
N GLY A 103 -11.35 15.70 11.49
CA GLY A 103 -12.53 14.85 11.75
C GLY A 103 -12.59 14.19 13.14
N TRP A 104 -11.66 14.52 14.04
CA TRP A 104 -11.53 13.80 15.31
C TRP A 104 -12.55 14.25 16.34
N LEU A 105 -13.25 13.29 16.95
CA LEU A 105 -14.35 13.54 17.90
C LEU A 105 -13.95 14.29 19.18
N HIS A 106 -12.66 14.35 19.50
CA HIS A 106 -12.15 15.05 20.67
C HIS A 106 -11.80 16.52 20.41
N ILE A 107 -11.88 16.99 19.16
CA ILE A 107 -11.54 18.36 18.78
C ILE A 107 -12.74 19.27 19.05
N GLU A 108 -12.46 20.43 19.66
CA GLU A 108 -13.45 21.47 19.93
C GLU A 108 -14.14 21.98 18.65
N THR A 109 -15.44 22.25 18.73
CA THR A 109 -16.25 22.60 17.54
C THR A 109 -15.68 23.79 16.77
N GLN A 110 -15.16 24.82 17.46
CA GLN A 110 -14.59 25.99 16.77
C GLN A 110 -13.33 25.65 15.98
N ALA A 111 -12.51 24.71 16.46
CA ALA A 111 -11.34 24.26 15.73
C ALA A 111 -11.74 23.47 14.47
N LEU A 112 -12.77 22.62 14.55
CA LEU A 112 -13.34 21.93 13.38
C LEU A 112 -13.81 22.92 12.30
N VAL A 113 -14.47 24.01 12.70
CA VAL A 113 -14.92 25.06 11.79
C VAL A 113 -13.73 25.75 11.11
N ASN A 114 -12.69 26.08 11.87
CA ASN A 114 -11.50 26.71 11.33
C ASN A 114 -10.79 25.80 10.32
N ASP A 115 -10.61 24.52 10.64
CA ASP A 115 -9.99 23.53 9.74
C ASP A 115 -10.78 23.39 8.42
N ALA A 116 -12.11 23.37 8.49
CA ALA A 116 -12.97 23.30 7.31
C ALA A 116 -12.85 24.56 6.42
N LEU A 117 -12.79 25.75 7.03
CA LEU A 117 -12.59 27.01 6.30
C LEU A 117 -11.20 27.06 5.65
N GLU A 118 -10.16 26.56 6.33
CA GLU A 118 -8.81 26.45 5.77
C GLU A 118 -8.74 25.45 4.60
N ALA A 119 -9.39 24.29 4.73
CA ALA A 119 -9.47 23.32 3.64
C ALA A 119 -10.16 23.93 2.41
N LYS A 120 -11.26 24.65 2.62
CA LYS A 120 -11.92 25.40 1.54
C LYS A 120 -11.00 26.43 0.90
N ALA A 121 -10.26 27.19 1.70
CA ALA A 121 -9.29 28.18 1.20
C ALA A 121 -8.15 27.53 0.38
N LYS A 122 -7.81 26.27 0.66
CA LYS A 122 -6.85 25.45 -0.12
C LYS A 122 -7.45 24.83 -1.40
N GLY A 123 -8.75 25.05 -1.66
CA GLY A 123 -9.42 24.59 -2.89
C GLY A 123 -10.12 23.24 -2.77
N PHE A 124 -10.26 22.69 -1.57
CA PHE A 124 -11.15 21.55 -1.34
C PHE A 124 -12.61 22.02 -1.39
N THR A 125 -13.49 21.18 -1.92
CA THR A 125 -14.92 21.47 -2.13
C THR A 125 -15.81 20.47 -1.42
#